data_AF-A0A3M7M493-F1
#
_entry.id   AF-A0A3M7M493-F1
#
_cell.length_a   1.000
_cell.length_b   1.000
_cell.length_c   1.000
_cell.angle_alpha   90.00
_cell.angle_beta   90.00
_cell.angle_gamma   90.00
#
_symmetry.space_group_name_H-M   'P 1'
#
loop_
_entity.id
_entity.type
_entity.pdbx_description
1 polymer ?
#
loop_
_entity_poly.entity_id
_entity_poly.type
_entity_poly.pdbx_seq_one_letter_code
_entity_poly.pdbx_strand_id
1 'polypeptide(L)'
;MSGSGFPKRYSLCPYIWMFTCDESSYEFQALSLIADSLLHPQRSILSDFIRNSADREVAAYFFLSEIGQNSTTIEDFLSEWITLLRKVQPVECKDMDPSLRQNIWLRDGGKCCISFTENDERDKDPLVVHILSPTTFQDEDMIRNGRLDNLFAAFIGRSQVEYLKSLLNQDFKTLAHDTSEQLMLLSTKMFEHWANGRVSLKPSKRSASNTVSLPSD
;
A
#
# COMPACT_ATOMS: atom_id res chain seq x y z
N MET A 1 -7.26 -47.23 -31.81
CA MET A 1 -8.02 -46.06 -31.31
C MET A 1 -8.81 -46.49 -30.08
N SER A 2 -8.37 -46.08 -28.89
CA SER A 2 -9.13 -46.21 -27.64
C SER A 2 -8.66 -45.10 -26.72
N GLY A 3 -9.50 -44.07 -26.61
CA GLY A 3 -9.29 -42.95 -25.70
C GLY A 3 -10.02 -43.23 -24.39
N SER A 4 -9.26 -43.31 -23.30
CA SER A 4 -9.78 -43.27 -21.93
C SER A 4 -9.82 -41.82 -21.47
N GLY A 5 -11.01 -41.23 -21.47
CA GLY A 5 -11.26 -39.91 -20.90
C GLY A 5 -11.28 -39.99 -19.37
N PHE A 6 -10.37 -39.25 -18.73
CA PHE A 6 -10.45 -38.97 -17.30
C PHE A 6 -11.50 -37.87 -17.03
N PRO A 7 -12.29 -37.96 -15.95
CA PRO A 7 -13.25 -36.92 -15.61
C PRO A 7 -12.50 -35.71 -15.03
N LYS A 8 -12.67 -34.55 -15.67
CA LYS A 8 -12.25 -33.26 -15.11
C LYS A 8 -13.02 -33.01 -13.81
N ARG A 9 -12.31 -32.92 -12.69
CA ARG A 9 -12.86 -32.41 -11.43
C ARG A 9 -13.07 -30.91 -11.60
N TYR A 10 -14.33 -30.49 -11.64
CA TYR A 10 -14.69 -29.07 -11.54
C TYR A 10 -14.47 -28.63 -10.09
N SER A 11 -13.44 -27.82 -9.87
CA SER A 11 -13.25 -27.09 -8.61
C SER A 11 -14.34 -26.02 -8.53
N LEU A 12 -15.21 -26.14 -7.53
CA LEU A 12 -16.28 -25.18 -7.26
C LEU A 12 -15.67 -23.94 -6.63
N CYS A 13 -15.43 -22.89 -7.43
CA CYS A 13 -15.17 -21.54 -6.93
C CYS A 13 -16.39 -21.04 -6.14
N PRO A 14 -16.26 -20.75 -4.83
CA PRO A 14 -17.42 -20.43 -4.01
C PRO A 14 -17.73 -18.93 -4.03
N TYR A 15 -17.66 -18.22 -5.16
CA TYR A 15 -18.19 -16.85 -5.25
C TYR A 15 -18.71 -16.55 -6.67
N ILE A 16 -20.03 -16.39 -6.75
CA ILE A 16 -20.81 -16.03 -7.94
C ILE A 16 -20.44 -14.60 -8.38
N TRP A 17 -19.52 -14.46 -9.35
CA TRP A 17 -19.52 -13.37 -10.32
C TRP A 17 -19.06 -13.94 -11.67
N MET A 18 -19.81 -13.60 -12.71
CA MET A 18 -19.76 -14.14 -14.06
C MET A 18 -18.53 -13.62 -14.83
N PHE A 19 -17.33 -13.96 -14.37
CA PHE A 19 -16.08 -13.79 -15.10
C PHE A 19 -15.48 -15.18 -15.29
N THR A 20 -15.16 -15.53 -16.55
CA THR A 20 -14.25 -16.63 -16.83
C THR A 20 -12.95 -16.35 -16.07
N CYS A 21 -12.69 -17.07 -14.98
CA CYS A 21 -11.37 -17.08 -14.38
C CYS A 21 -10.45 -17.62 -15.46
N ASP A 22 -9.55 -16.78 -15.96
CA ASP A 22 -8.51 -17.25 -16.85
C ASP A 22 -7.57 -18.12 -16.01
N GLU A 23 -7.79 -19.43 -16.05
CA GLU A 23 -6.98 -20.40 -15.30
C GLU A 23 -5.51 -20.38 -15.73
N SER A 24 -5.19 -19.75 -16.87
CA SER A 24 -3.82 -19.57 -17.33
C SER A 24 -3.15 -18.29 -16.83
N SER A 25 -3.88 -17.38 -16.19
CA SER A 25 -3.33 -16.12 -15.67
C SER A 25 -2.43 -16.37 -14.45
N TYR A 26 -1.41 -15.52 -14.25
CA TYR A 26 -0.55 -15.63 -13.08
C TYR A 26 -1.32 -15.29 -11.82
N GLU A 27 -2.25 -14.31 -11.86
CA GLU A 27 -3.12 -13.97 -10.73
C GLU A 27 -3.87 -15.20 -10.22
N PHE A 28 -4.52 -15.95 -11.11
CA PHE A 28 -5.28 -17.14 -10.73
C PHE A 28 -4.39 -18.23 -10.12
N GLN A 29 -3.24 -18.51 -10.75
CA GLN A 29 -2.31 -19.53 -10.27
C GLN A 29 -1.75 -19.19 -8.89
N ALA A 30 -1.33 -17.94 -8.69
CA ALA A 30 -0.79 -17.46 -7.43
C ALA A 30 -1.84 -17.49 -6.30
N LEU A 31 -3.06 -17.01 -6.56
CA LEU A 31 -4.13 -17.04 -5.56
C LEU A 31 -4.57 -18.47 -5.21
N SER A 32 -4.57 -19.39 -6.19
CA SER A 32 -4.84 -20.81 -5.96
C SER A 32 -3.77 -21.43 -5.08
N LEU A 33 -2.49 -21.20 -5.40
CA LEU A 33 -1.37 -21.68 -4.59
C LEU A 33 -1.43 -21.17 -3.14
N ILE A 34 -1.74 -19.89 -2.93
CA ILE A 34 -1.90 -19.29 -1.59
C ILE A 34 -3.08 -19.92 -0.85
N ALA A 35 -4.20 -20.14 -1.54
CA ALA A 35 -5.40 -20.72 -0.94
C ALA A 35 -5.21 -22.17 -0.49
N ASP A 36 -4.43 -22.94 -1.26
CA ASP A 36 -4.12 -24.35 -0.97
C ASP A 36 -3.04 -24.49 0.11
N SER A 37 -2.13 -23.52 0.22
CA SER A 37 -0.95 -23.61 1.10
C SER A 37 -1.15 -22.96 2.47
N LEU A 38 -1.98 -21.92 2.59
CA LEU A 38 -2.11 -21.12 3.81
C LEU A 38 -3.53 -21.12 4.38
N LEU A 39 -3.61 -21.04 5.71
CA LEU A 39 -4.86 -20.85 6.45
C LEU A 39 -5.10 -19.36 6.78
N HIS A 40 -6.31 -19.05 7.22
CA HIS A 40 -6.61 -17.73 7.77
C HIS A 40 -5.83 -17.50 9.08
N PRO A 41 -5.22 -16.32 9.32
CA PRO A 41 -5.28 -15.07 8.54
C PRO A 41 -4.19 -14.93 7.47
N GLN A 42 -3.18 -15.80 7.46
CA GLN A 42 -2.00 -15.71 6.59
C GLN A 42 -2.39 -15.69 5.10
N ARG A 43 -3.35 -16.55 4.72
CA ARG A 43 -3.95 -16.59 3.40
C ARG A 43 -4.51 -15.23 2.99
N SER A 44 -5.26 -14.57 3.87
CA SER A 44 -5.86 -13.27 3.57
C SER A 44 -4.80 -12.18 3.37
N ILE A 45 -3.80 -12.15 4.27
CA ILE A 45 -2.71 -11.17 4.22
C ILE A 45 -1.91 -11.31 2.92
N LEU A 46 -1.57 -12.54 2.52
CA LEU A 46 -0.80 -12.78 1.30
C LEU A 46 -1.64 -12.63 0.03
N SER A 47 -2.92 -13.01 0.06
CA SER A 47 -3.82 -12.77 -1.08
C SER A 47 -4.00 -11.28 -1.36
N ASP A 48 -3.89 -10.44 -0.32
CA ASP A 48 -4.00 -8.99 -0.44
C ASP A 48 -2.86 -8.38 -1.25
N PHE A 49 -1.64 -8.92 -1.13
CA PHE A 49 -0.48 -8.53 -1.94
C PHE A 49 -0.80 -8.59 -3.44
N ILE A 50 -1.49 -9.64 -3.89
CA ILE A 50 -1.85 -9.78 -5.31
C ILE A 50 -3.07 -8.93 -5.66
N ARG A 51 -4.12 -8.97 -4.83
CA ARG A 51 -5.42 -8.35 -5.18
C ARG A 51 -5.37 -6.83 -5.21
N ASN A 52 -4.55 -6.25 -4.34
CA ASN A 52 -4.44 -4.80 -4.15
C ASN A 52 -3.15 -4.21 -4.71
N SER A 53 -2.34 -4.99 -5.45
CA SER A 53 -1.22 -4.42 -6.18
C SER A 53 -1.68 -3.49 -7.31
N ALA A 54 -0.79 -2.58 -7.71
CA ALA A 54 -1.00 -1.69 -8.84
C ALA A 54 -1.22 -2.46 -10.15
N ASP A 55 -0.51 -3.58 -10.32
CA ASP A 55 -0.69 -4.54 -11.39
C ASP A 55 -0.70 -5.96 -10.81
N ARG A 56 -1.84 -6.64 -10.94
CA ARG A 56 -2.08 -7.96 -10.31
C ARG A 56 -1.29 -9.07 -10.98
N GLU A 57 -1.16 -9.02 -12.30
CA GLU A 57 -0.43 -10.04 -13.07
C GLU A 57 1.07 -9.91 -12.83
N VAL A 58 1.60 -8.69 -12.76
CA VAL A 58 3.01 -8.45 -12.42
C VAL A 58 3.31 -8.91 -10.99
N ALA A 59 2.46 -8.56 -10.01
CA ALA A 59 2.65 -8.98 -8.62
C ALA A 59 2.57 -10.51 -8.47
N ALA A 60 1.60 -11.14 -9.14
CA ALA A 60 1.45 -12.59 -9.12
C ALA A 60 2.61 -13.32 -9.80
N TYR A 61 3.09 -12.83 -10.96
CA TYR A 61 4.27 -13.35 -11.61
C TYR A 61 5.50 -13.24 -10.72
N PHE A 62 5.72 -12.07 -10.09
CA PHE A 62 6.81 -11.86 -9.14
C PHE A 62 6.75 -12.88 -8.00
N PHE A 63 5.59 -13.04 -7.34
CA PHE A 63 5.36 -14.02 -6.29
C PHE A 63 5.69 -15.46 -6.72
N LEU A 64 5.15 -15.90 -7.85
CA LEU A 64 5.40 -17.24 -8.38
C LEU A 64 6.87 -17.47 -8.74
N SER A 65 7.54 -16.45 -9.27
CA SER A 65 8.96 -16.51 -9.61
C SER A 65 9.84 -16.63 -8.36
N GLU A 66 9.53 -15.90 -7.28
CA GLU A 66 10.26 -15.97 -6.02
C GLU A 66 10.18 -17.36 -5.38
N ILE A 67 8.99 -17.96 -5.38
CA ILE A 67 8.78 -19.29 -4.79
C ILE A 67 9.36 -20.40 -5.67
N GLY A 68 9.20 -20.29 -6.99
CA GLY A 68 9.64 -21.33 -7.92
C GLY A 68 11.14 -21.31 -8.21
N GLN A 69 11.74 -20.14 -8.42
CA GLN A 69 13.12 -20.01 -8.90
C GLN A 69 14.11 -19.70 -7.78
N ASN A 70 13.72 -18.88 -6.81
CA ASN A 70 14.63 -18.39 -5.77
C ASN A 70 14.63 -19.25 -4.51
N SER A 71 14.02 -20.45 -4.57
CA SER A 71 13.92 -21.40 -3.44
C SER A 71 13.28 -20.81 -2.19
N THR A 72 12.51 -19.72 -2.34
CA THR A 72 11.81 -19.05 -1.25
C THR A 72 10.57 -19.85 -0.88
N THR A 73 10.36 -20.12 0.41
CA THR A 73 9.10 -20.73 0.83
C THR A 73 7.97 -19.70 0.85
N ILE A 74 6.71 -20.15 0.78
CA ILE A 74 5.56 -19.25 0.88
C ILE A 74 5.59 -18.50 2.23
N GLU A 75 6.06 -19.17 3.29
CA GLU A 75 6.22 -18.62 4.63
C GLU A 75 7.29 -17.53 4.69
N ASP A 76 8.43 -17.72 4.01
CA ASP A 76 9.49 -16.71 3.92
C ASP A 76 8.97 -15.46 3.19
N PHE A 77 8.31 -15.65 2.05
CA PHE A 77 7.71 -14.54 1.29
C PHE A 77 6.68 -13.77 2.15
N LEU A 78 5.82 -14.50 2.87
CA LEU A 78 4.85 -13.87 3.78
C LEU A 78 5.54 -13.09 4.91
N SER A 79 6.61 -13.63 5.48
CA SER A 79 7.39 -12.94 6.52
C SER A 79 7.98 -11.64 6.02
N GLU A 80 8.52 -11.63 4.80
CA GLU A 80 9.03 -10.43 4.14
C GLU A 80 7.94 -9.42 3.81
N TRP A 81 6.79 -9.90 3.33
CA TRP A 81 5.63 -9.05 3.10
C TRP A 81 5.15 -8.37 4.38
N ILE A 82 5.03 -9.10 5.48
CA ILE A 82 4.68 -8.54 6.80
C ILE A 82 5.74 -7.55 7.27
N THR A 83 7.02 -7.85 7.03
CA THR A 83 8.14 -6.97 7.38
C THR A 83 8.05 -5.65 6.62
N LEU A 84 7.81 -5.71 5.31
CA LEU A 84 7.59 -4.52 4.48
C LEU A 84 6.38 -3.73 4.96
N LEU A 85 5.23 -4.39 5.19
CA LEU A 85 4.01 -3.75 5.69
C LEU A 85 4.25 -2.97 6.99
N ARG A 86 5.08 -3.48 7.90
CA ARG A 86 5.46 -2.77 9.14
C ARG A 86 6.34 -1.55 8.87
N LYS A 87 7.24 -1.61 7.89
CA LYS A 87 8.16 -0.51 7.55
C LYS A 87 7.47 0.65 6.82
N VAL A 88 6.33 0.38 6.16
CA VAL A 88 5.55 1.40 5.45
C VAL A 88 4.35 1.92 6.26
N GLN A 89 4.30 1.62 7.56
CA GLN A 89 3.28 2.17 8.45
C GLN A 89 3.50 3.67 8.69
N PRO A 90 2.42 4.43 8.93
CA PRO A 90 2.53 5.82 9.35
C PRO A 90 3.23 5.93 10.70
N VAL A 91 4.02 7.00 10.89
CA VAL A 91 4.82 7.21 12.10
C VAL A 91 4.53 8.58 12.69
N GLU A 92 4.32 8.64 14.01
CA GLU A 92 4.16 9.89 14.75
C GLU A 92 5.45 10.73 14.71
N CYS A 93 5.31 12.03 14.44
CA CYS A 93 6.41 12.99 14.45
C CYS A 93 6.62 13.54 15.87
N LYS A 94 7.58 12.99 16.59
CA LYS A 94 7.90 13.45 17.96
C LYS A 94 8.77 14.70 17.97
N ASP A 95 9.76 14.74 17.10
CA ASP A 95 10.80 15.76 17.06
C ASP A 95 10.66 16.67 15.84
N MET A 96 9.56 17.43 15.79
CA MET A 96 9.27 18.33 14.67
C MET A 96 9.65 19.78 15.00
N ASP A 97 10.17 20.48 14.00
CA ASP A 97 10.38 21.93 14.08
C ASP A 97 9.06 22.66 14.40
N PRO A 98 9.02 23.55 15.42
CA PRO A 98 7.79 24.23 15.82
C PRO A 98 7.14 25.04 14.70
N SER A 99 7.91 25.63 13.78
CA SER A 99 7.35 26.40 12.67
C SER A 99 6.67 25.51 11.64
N LEU A 100 7.25 24.34 11.34
CA LEU A 100 6.63 23.34 10.48
C LEU A 100 5.36 22.77 11.12
N ARG A 101 5.38 22.46 12.42
CA ARG A 101 4.18 22.03 13.16
C ARG A 101 3.07 23.07 13.09
N GLN A 102 3.41 24.35 13.27
CA GLN A 102 2.44 25.44 13.17
C GLN A 102 1.86 25.57 11.75
N ASN A 103 2.68 25.40 10.71
CA ASN A 103 2.22 25.44 9.32
C ASN A 103 1.22 24.32 9.01
N ILE A 104 1.51 23.09 9.46
CA ILE A 104 0.61 21.95 9.30
C ILE A 104 -0.69 22.16 10.07
N TRP A 105 -0.58 22.66 11.31
CA TRP A 105 -1.75 23.00 12.12
C TRP A 105 -2.65 24.01 11.40
N LEU A 106 -2.06 25.07 10.83
CA LEU A 106 -2.81 26.10 10.09
C LEU A 106 -3.43 25.55 8.81
N ARG A 107 -2.69 24.74 8.04
CA ARG A 107 -3.16 24.08 6.81
C ARG A 107 -4.39 23.21 7.08
N ASP A 108 -4.35 22.45 8.17
CA ASP A 108 -5.38 21.47 8.52
C ASP A 108 -6.46 22.04 9.46
N GLY A 109 -6.39 23.34 9.77
CA GLY A 109 -7.35 24.04 10.62
C GLY A 109 -7.36 23.57 12.08
N GLY A 110 -6.24 22.99 12.55
CA GLY A 110 -6.09 22.46 13.90
C GLY A 110 -6.91 21.22 14.20
N LYS A 111 -7.38 20.51 13.17
CA LYS A 111 -8.29 19.36 13.30
C LYS A 111 -7.72 18.14 12.58
N CYS A 112 -8.22 16.97 12.96
CA CYS A 112 -7.93 15.73 12.24
C CYS A 112 -8.38 15.84 10.77
N CYS A 113 -7.50 15.53 9.82
CA CYS A 113 -7.79 15.60 8.37
C CYS A 113 -8.80 14.56 7.89
N ILE A 114 -9.13 13.56 8.70
CA ILE A 114 -10.02 12.45 8.33
C ILE A 114 -11.34 12.52 9.09
N SER A 115 -11.29 12.70 10.42
CA SER A 115 -12.47 12.87 11.26
C SER A 115 -12.72 14.34 11.52
N PHE A 116 -13.44 15.01 10.62
CA PHE A 116 -13.90 16.39 10.77
C PHE A 116 -15.06 16.51 11.78
N THR A 117 -14.93 15.93 12.97
CA THR A 117 -15.98 16.03 14.00
C THR A 117 -15.77 17.27 14.84
N GLU A 118 -16.70 18.23 14.75
CA GLU A 118 -16.62 19.52 15.44
C GLU A 118 -16.72 19.45 16.97
N ASN A 119 -17.09 18.29 17.53
CA ASN A 119 -17.48 18.15 18.94
C ASN A 119 -16.76 17.05 19.73
N ASP A 120 -15.67 16.45 19.22
CA ASP A 120 -14.91 15.52 20.05
C ASP A 120 -13.91 16.31 20.92
N GLU A 121 -14.34 16.69 22.11
CA GLU A 121 -13.46 17.28 23.16
C GLU A 121 -12.25 16.38 23.51
N ARG A 122 -12.19 15.16 22.98
CA ARG A 122 -11.09 14.21 23.10
C ARG A 122 -9.97 14.41 22.06
N ASP A 123 -10.17 15.27 21.05
CA ASP A 123 -9.19 15.58 20.00
C ASP A 123 -8.41 16.88 20.28
N LYS A 124 -8.16 17.19 21.55
CA LYS A 124 -7.55 18.48 21.96
C LYS A 124 -6.08 18.67 21.54
N ASP A 125 -5.40 17.62 21.09
CA ASP A 125 -4.06 17.74 20.50
C ASP A 125 -3.87 16.67 19.41
N PRO A 126 -4.20 17.00 18.14
CA PRO A 126 -3.98 16.06 17.06
C PRO A 126 -2.49 15.87 16.81
N LEU A 127 -2.13 14.62 16.51
CA LEU A 127 -0.78 14.18 16.22
C LEU A 127 -0.38 14.61 14.81
N VAL A 128 0.84 15.09 14.66
CA VAL A 128 1.45 15.22 13.33
C VAL A 128 2.10 13.88 12.97
N VAL A 129 1.73 13.34 11.82
CA VAL A 129 2.07 11.97 11.43
C VAL A 129 2.69 11.98 10.03
N HIS A 130 3.81 11.29 9.87
CA HIS A 130 4.37 10.94 8.58
C HIS A 130 3.53 9.85 7.92
N ILE A 131 3.10 10.07 6.67
CA ILE A 131 2.41 9.05 5.86
C ILE A 131 3.34 7.85 5.64
N LEU A 132 4.60 8.14 5.29
CA LEU A 132 5.70 7.20 5.17
C LEU A 132 6.89 7.74 5.96
N SER A 133 7.56 6.88 6.74
CA SER A 133 8.72 7.33 7.51
C SER A 133 9.81 7.88 6.58
N PRO A 134 10.44 9.03 6.90
CA PRO A 134 11.52 9.59 6.08
C PRO A 134 12.73 8.66 5.97
N THR A 135 12.89 7.74 6.93
CA THR A 135 13.97 6.76 6.94
C THR A 135 13.62 5.42 6.31
N THR A 136 12.39 5.22 5.77
CA THR A 136 11.95 3.92 5.25
C THR A 136 12.94 3.34 4.25
N PHE A 137 13.46 4.13 3.31
CA PHE A 137 14.42 3.65 2.30
C PHE A 137 15.89 3.66 2.73
N GLN A 138 16.18 4.19 3.92
CA GLN A 138 17.52 4.17 4.52
C GLN A 138 17.72 2.98 5.47
N ASP A 139 16.64 2.25 5.75
CA ASP A 139 16.65 1.07 6.59
C ASP A 139 17.49 -0.06 5.98
N GLU A 140 18.30 -0.73 6.82
CA GLU A 140 19.23 -1.76 6.38
C GLU A 140 18.54 -2.88 5.62
N ASP A 141 17.35 -3.32 6.03
CA ASP A 141 16.64 -4.41 5.36
C ASP A 141 16.09 -3.98 3.98
N MET A 142 15.81 -2.70 3.80
CA MET A 142 15.38 -2.14 2.50
C MET A 142 16.56 -2.01 1.54
N ILE A 143 17.75 -1.70 2.05
CA ILE A 143 18.98 -1.58 1.27
C ILE A 143 19.58 -2.97 0.98
N ARG A 144 19.59 -3.86 1.97
CA ARG A 144 20.27 -5.15 1.91
C ARG A 144 19.58 -6.07 0.91
N ASN A 145 20.33 -6.41 -0.14
CA ASN A 145 19.93 -7.30 -1.24
C ASN A 145 18.75 -6.78 -2.09
N GLY A 146 18.23 -5.57 -1.84
CA GLY A 146 17.14 -4.95 -2.62
C GLY A 146 15.83 -5.73 -2.62
N ARG A 147 15.67 -6.73 -1.76
CA ARG A 147 14.55 -7.68 -1.84
C ARG A 147 13.23 -7.06 -1.43
N LEU A 148 13.21 -6.38 -0.27
CA LEU A 148 12.02 -5.64 0.17
C LEU A 148 11.67 -4.50 -0.78
N ASP A 149 12.67 -3.88 -1.40
CA ASP A 149 12.49 -2.84 -2.42
C ASP A 149 11.82 -3.39 -3.69
N ASN A 150 12.26 -4.57 -4.16
CA ASN A 150 11.64 -5.26 -5.30
C ASN A 150 10.23 -5.76 -4.96
N LEU A 151 10.02 -6.28 -3.76
CA LEU A 151 8.71 -6.67 -3.26
C LEU A 151 7.75 -5.48 -3.23
N PHE A 152 8.22 -4.32 -2.76
CA PHE A 152 7.43 -3.10 -2.75
C PHE A 152 7.12 -2.61 -4.17
N ALA A 153 8.08 -2.69 -5.08
CA ALA A 153 7.89 -2.33 -6.48
C ALA A 153 6.94 -3.27 -7.23
N ALA A 154 6.91 -4.56 -6.89
CA ALA A 154 5.91 -5.49 -7.40
C ALA A 154 4.50 -5.12 -6.90
N PHE A 155 4.39 -4.59 -5.67
CA PHE A 155 3.12 -4.17 -5.10
C PHE A 155 2.61 -2.83 -5.63
N ILE A 156 3.38 -1.74 -5.52
CA ILE A 156 2.92 -0.38 -5.91
C ILE A 156 3.40 0.07 -7.29
N GLY A 157 4.27 -0.70 -7.95
CA GLY A 157 4.92 -0.34 -9.20
C GLY A 157 6.29 0.31 -9.01
N ARG A 158 7.26 -0.09 -9.84
CA ARG A 158 8.64 0.44 -9.81
C ARG A 158 8.71 1.96 -9.88
N SER A 159 7.93 2.58 -10.77
CA SER A 159 7.90 4.04 -10.93
C SER A 159 7.42 4.76 -9.67
N GLN A 160 6.47 4.17 -8.93
CA GLN A 160 5.99 4.74 -7.67
C GLN A 160 7.03 4.61 -6.56
N VAL A 161 7.73 3.48 -6.48
CA VAL A 161 8.84 3.32 -5.54
C VAL A 161 9.94 4.35 -5.80
N GLU A 162 10.34 4.54 -7.06
CA GLU A 162 11.37 5.53 -7.40
C GLU A 162 10.91 6.97 -7.14
N TYR A 163 9.63 7.27 -7.39
CA TYR A 163 9.04 8.55 -7.01
C TYR A 163 9.11 8.76 -5.48
N LEU A 164 8.69 7.78 -4.68
CA LEU A 164 8.75 7.86 -3.22
C LEU A 164 10.18 7.99 -2.69
N LYS A 165 11.14 7.24 -3.27
CA LYS A 165 12.57 7.41 -2.96
C LYS A 165 13.04 8.81 -3.27
N SER A 166 12.68 9.36 -4.43
CA SER A 166 13.06 10.74 -4.80
C SER A 166 12.45 11.79 -3.87
N LEU A 167 11.26 11.51 -3.33
CA LEU A 167 10.57 12.39 -2.40
C LEU A 167 11.24 12.36 -1.01
N LEU A 168 11.67 11.19 -0.55
CA LEU A 168 12.26 11.01 0.78
C LEU A 168 13.79 11.20 0.83
N ASN A 169 14.50 10.99 -0.28
CA ASN A 169 15.95 11.22 -0.38
C ASN A 169 16.31 12.66 -0.77
N GLN A 170 15.33 13.54 -0.97
CA GLN A 170 15.61 14.96 -1.07
C GLN A 170 16.18 15.41 0.26
N ASP A 171 17.48 15.75 0.26
CA ASP A 171 18.14 16.40 1.38
C ASP A 171 17.23 17.53 1.85
N PHE A 172 16.66 17.38 3.06
CA PHE A 172 15.81 18.36 3.74
C PHE A 172 16.45 19.76 3.86
N LYS A 173 17.69 19.91 3.40
CA LYS A 173 18.52 21.11 3.43
C LYS A 173 18.58 21.87 2.10
N THR A 174 18.27 21.27 0.95
CA THR A 174 18.64 21.85 -0.37
C THR A 174 17.51 22.17 -1.34
N LEU A 175 16.25 21.80 -1.06
CA LEU A 175 15.12 22.35 -1.82
C LEU A 175 13.95 22.73 -0.90
N ALA A 176 13.38 23.89 -1.19
CA ALA A 176 12.13 24.41 -0.65
C ALA A 176 10.91 23.60 -1.11
N HIS A 177 11.01 22.27 -1.13
CA HIS A 177 9.87 21.40 -1.33
C HIS A 177 9.07 21.33 -0.03
N ASP A 178 7.77 21.52 -0.16
CA ASP A 178 6.85 21.51 0.97
C ASP A 178 6.72 20.08 1.53
N THR A 179 7.59 19.76 2.49
CA THR A 179 7.58 18.47 3.23
C THR A 179 6.25 18.22 3.95
N SER A 180 5.38 19.23 4.04
CA SER A 180 4.03 19.07 4.56
C SER A 180 3.22 18.04 3.77
N GLU A 181 3.52 17.78 2.49
CA GLU A 181 2.79 16.79 1.68
C GLU A 181 2.88 15.35 2.22
N GLN A 182 3.94 15.03 2.97
CA GLN A 182 4.11 13.72 3.63
C GLN A 182 3.65 13.72 5.09
N LEU A 183 3.02 14.82 5.54
CA LEU A 183 2.61 15.04 6.91
C LEU A 183 1.10 15.23 6.98
N MET A 184 0.47 14.60 7.95
CA MET A 184 -0.96 14.72 8.21
C MET A 184 -1.22 15.02 9.68
N LEU A 185 -2.23 15.84 9.94
CA LEU A 185 -2.74 16.08 11.28
C LEU A 185 -3.86 15.07 11.59
N LEU A 186 -3.67 14.20 12.56
CA LEU A 186 -4.60 13.12 12.88
C LEU A 186 -4.96 13.11 14.36
N SER A 187 -6.20 12.75 14.67
CA SER A 187 -6.53 12.36 16.04
C SER A 187 -5.78 11.09 16.44
N THR A 188 -5.53 10.91 17.74
CA THR A 188 -4.87 9.70 18.25
C THR A 188 -5.62 8.44 17.81
N LYS A 189 -6.95 8.44 17.90
CA LYS A 189 -7.79 7.31 17.48
C LYS A 189 -7.66 7.04 15.97
N MET A 190 -7.63 8.09 15.14
CA MET A 190 -7.49 7.90 13.69
C MET A 190 -6.10 7.39 13.33
N PHE A 191 -5.06 7.89 13.97
CA PHE A 191 -3.70 7.37 13.83
C PHE A 191 -3.66 5.88 14.18
N GLU A 192 -4.25 5.45 15.30
CA GLU A 192 -4.34 4.03 15.65
C GLU A 192 -5.08 3.21 14.58
N HIS A 193 -6.20 3.71 14.07
CA HIS A 193 -6.93 3.01 13.01
C HIS A 193 -6.10 2.86 11.74
N TRP A 194 -5.37 3.90 11.34
CA TRP A 194 -4.54 3.87 10.14
C TRP A 194 -3.29 2.99 10.33
N ALA A 195 -2.56 3.15 11.44
CA ALA A 195 -1.38 2.34 11.76
C ALA A 195 -1.69 0.83 11.82
N ASN A 196 -2.91 0.47 12.23
CA ASN A 196 -3.39 -0.91 12.26
C ASN A 196 -4.08 -1.36 10.96
N GLY A 197 -3.98 -0.61 9.86
CA GLY A 197 -4.52 -0.98 8.56
C GLY A 197 -6.05 -1.04 8.49
N ARG A 198 -6.76 -0.41 9.43
CA ARG A 198 -8.24 -0.37 9.46
C ARG A 198 -8.81 0.72 8.55
N VAL A 199 -7.97 1.65 8.11
CA VAL A 199 -8.30 2.76 7.22
C VAL A 199 -7.26 2.79 6.10
N SER A 200 -7.71 3.04 4.88
CA SER A 200 -6.85 3.29 3.73
C SER A 200 -7.29 4.55 2.99
N LEU A 201 -6.32 5.29 2.48
CA LEU A 201 -6.56 6.49 1.68
C LEU A 201 -6.62 6.09 0.21
N LYS A 202 -7.62 6.60 -0.52
CA LYS A 202 -7.73 6.41 -1.97
C LYS A 202 -7.50 7.76 -2.67
N PRO A 203 -6.73 7.79 -3.76
CA PRO A 203 -6.59 9.00 -4.54
C PRO A 203 -7.96 9.45 -5.05
N SER A 204 -8.28 10.72 -4.86
CA SER A 204 -9.49 11.30 -5.40
C SER A 204 -9.37 11.34 -6.93
N LYS A 205 -10.33 10.73 -7.63
CA LYS A 205 -10.47 10.93 -9.08
C LYS A 205 -10.98 12.34 -9.28
N ARG A 206 -10.09 13.33 -9.45
CA ARG A 206 -10.51 14.66 -9.89
C ARG A 206 -11.20 14.48 -11.24
N SER A 207 -12.51 14.70 -11.30
CA SER A 207 -13.24 14.82 -12.56
C SER A 207 -12.65 16.02 -13.30
N ALA A 208 -12.03 15.77 -14.45
CA ALA A 208 -11.64 16.83 -15.36
C ALA A 208 -12.91 17.48 -15.93
N SER A 209 -13.46 18.44 -15.19
CA SER A 209 -14.55 19.29 -15.64
C SER A 209 -14.19 20.71 -15.26
N ASN A 210 -13.50 21.40 -16.15
CA ASN A 210 -13.45 22.85 -16.24
C ASN A 210 -13.15 23.22 -17.70
N THR A 211 -14.10 22.93 -18.59
CA THR A 211 -14.22 23.67 -19.84
C THR A 211 -15.08 24.88 -19.52
N VAL A 212 -14.44 26.01 -19.22
CA VAL A 212 -15.12 27.31 -19.16
C VAL A 212 -15.31 27.75 -20.60
N SER A 213 -16.52 27.59 -21.13
CA SER A 213 -16.95 28.28 -22.35
C SER A 213 -17.23 29.74 -21.99
N LEU A 214 -16.41 30.65 -22.51
CA LEU A 214 -16.72 32.08 -22.55
C LEU A 214 -17.94 32.32 -23.47
N PRO A 215 -18.83 33.26 -23.14
CA PRO A 215 -19.83 33.72 -24.09
C PRO A 215 -19.16 34.58 -25.16
N SER A 216 -19.44 34.27 -26.43
CA SER A 216 -19.15 35.17 -27.54
C SER A 216 -20.23 36.25 -27.57
N ASP A 217 -19.81 37.52 -27.50
CA ASP A 217 -20.58 38.66 -27.99
C ASP A 217 -20.55 38.71 -29.52
#